data_AF-A0A961GJE0-F1
#
_entry.id   AF-A0A961GJE0-F1
#
_cell.length_a   1.000
_cell.length_b   1.000
_cell.length_c   1.000
_cell.angle_alpha   90.00
_cell.angle_beta   90.00
_cell.angle_gamma   90.00
#
_symmetry.space_group_name_H-M   'P 1'
#
loop_
_entity.id
_entity.type
_entity.pdbx_description
1 polymer ?
#
loop_
_entity_poly.entity_id
_entity_poly.type
_entity_poly.pdbx_seq_one_letter_code
_entity_poly.pdbx_strand_id
1 'polypeptide(L)'
;MGAPWAGHESWELVDEASEAAGRDVGHLLLDADADELRHTRNAQLATFVTSLVALDALERTGVEPAVLAGHSLGEYSALVAAGVVAFDDGVRLVAARGDAMQDAADDRPGTMA
;
A
#
# COMPACT_ATOMS: atom_id res chain seq x y z
N MET A 1 -9.90 -1.18 -5.81
CA MET A 1 -9.24 -2.45 -5.41
C MET A 1 -9.74 -2.98 -4.07
N GLY A 2 -10.29 -2.13 -3.20
CA GLY A 2 -10.70 -2.46 -1.83
C GLY A 2 -12.10 -3.05 -1.67
N ALA A 3 -12.99 -2.97 -2.67
CA ALA A 3 -14.40 -3.35 -2.49
C ALA A 3 -14.64 -4.77 -1.92
N PRO A 4 -13.89 -5.82 -2.31
CA PRO A 4 -14.03 -7.15 -1.69
C PRO A 4 -13.65 -7.21 -0.21
N TRP A 5 -12.86 -6.24 0.28
CA TRP A 5 -12.29 -6.20 1.61
C TRP A 5 -13.05 -5.29 2.58
N ALA A 6 -13.89 -4.37 2.09
CA ALA A 6 -14.56 -3.35 2.91
C ALA A 6 -15.43 -3.88 4.07
N GLY A 7 -15.87 -5.14 3.98
CA GLY A 7 -16.62 -5.82 5.05
C GLY A 7 -15.81 -6.86 5.84
N HIS A 8 -14.51 -7.00 5.55
CA HIS A 8 -13.62 -7.94 6.21
C HIS A 8 -12.95 -7.29 7.42
N GLU A 9 -12.65 -8.06 8.48
CA GLU A 9 -12.02 -7.52 9.70
C GLU A 9 -10.65 -6.87 9.42
N SER A 10 -9.90 -7.42 8.47
CA SER A 10 -8.61 -6.86 7.98
C SER A 10 -8.71 -5.45 7.39
N TRP A 11 -9.92 -4.92 7.19
CA TRP A 11 -10.10 -3.53 6.78
C TRP A 11 -9.56 -2.53 7.81
N GLU A 12 -9.42 -2.92 9.09
CA GLU A 12 -8.83 -2.06 10.13
C GLU A 12 -7.45 -1.51 9.74
N LEU A 13 -6.65 -2.27 8.98
CA LEU A 13 -5.36 -1.84 8.46
C LEU A 13 -5.47 -0.65 7.49
N VAL A 14 -6.59 -0.50 6.78
CA VAL A 14 -6.82 0.63 5.87
C VAL A 14 -7.03 1.92 6.66
N ASP A 15 -7.75 1.84 7.78
CA ASP A 15 -8.00 2.98 8.66
C ASP A 15 -6.69 3.41 9.34
N GLU A 16 -5.94 2.45 9.91
CA GLU A 16 -4.61 2.69 10.50
C GLU A 16 -3.63 3.28 9.47
N ALA A 17 -3.60 2.74 8.25
CA ALA A 17 -2.76 3.28 7.19
C ALA A 17 -3.16 4.70 6.79
N SER A 18 -4.45 5.04 6.82
CA SER A 18 -4.91 6.38 6.50
C SER A 18 -4.40 7.41 7.51
N GLU A 19 -4.44 7.06 8.80
CA GLU A 19 -3.86 7.88 9.87
C GLU A 19 -2.35 8.01 9.73
N ALA A 20 -1.63 6.90 9.53
CA ALA A 20 -0.17 6.90 9.42
C ALA A 20 0.35 7.65 8.19
N ALA A 21 -0.36 7.57 7.05
CA ALA A 21 -0.01 8.27 5.81
C ALA A 21 -0.46 9.73 5.78
N GLY A 22 -1.43 10.12 6.62
CA GLY A 22 -2.10 11.41 6.51
C GLY A 22 -2.85 11.58 5.18
N ARG A 23 -3.33 10.47 4.61
CA ARG A 23 -4.03 10.41 3.31
C ARG A 23 -5.15 9.39 3.41
N ASP A 24 -6.31 9.68 2.83
CA ASP A 24 -7.46 8.78 2.86
C ASP A 24 -7.22 7.55 1.96
N VAL A 25 -6.72 6.46 2.55
CA VAL A 25 -6.46 5.22 1.82
C VAL A 25 -7.78 4.51 1.51
N GLY A 26 -8.81 4.66 2.34
CA GLY A 26 -10.16 4.15 2.07
C GLY A 26 -10.72 4.66 0.75
N HIS A 27 -10.67 5.97 0.54
CA HIS A 27 -11.03 6.63 -0.73
C HIS A 27 -10.20 6.06 -1.90
N LEU A 28 -8.88 5.95 -1.75
CA LEU A 28 -8.02 5.38 -2.80
C LEU A 28 -8.42 3.95 -3.18
N LEU A 29 -8.89 3.16 -2.23
CA LEU A 29 -9.22 1.75 -2.47
C LEU A 29 -10.64 1.55 -3.01
N LEU A 30 -11.59 2.43 -2.68
CA LEU A 30 -13.02 2.28 -2.98
C LEU A 30 -13.52 3.19 -4.10
N ASP A 31 -13.08 4.46 -4.10
CA ASP A 31 -13.75 5.53 -4.83
C ASP A 31 -12.86 6.22 -5.87
N ALA A 32 -11.53 6.20 -5.68
CA ALA A 32 -10.58 6.80 -6.61
C ALA A 32 -10.66 6.18 -8.00
N ASP A 33 -10.65 7.04 -9.02
CA ASP A 33 -10.68 6.62 -10.41
C ASP A 33 -9.28 6.20 -10.92
N ALA A 34 -9.23 5.79 -12.18
CA ALA A 34 -7.99 5.31 -12.79
C ALA A 34 -6.93 6.42 -12.93
N ASP A 35 -7.32 7.68 -13.08
CA ASP A 35 -6.38 8.79 -13.24
C ASP A 35 -5.78 9.19 -11.89
N GLU A 36 -6.60 9.24 -10.84
CA GLU A 36 -6.13 9.45 -9.46
C GLU A 36 -5.17 8.33 -9.02
N LEU A 37 -5.50 7.07 -9.33
CA LEU A 37 -4.66 5.91 -9.02
C LEU A 37 -3.41 5.80 -9.91
N ARG A 38 -3.36 6.47 -11.07
CA ARG A 38 -2.15 6.52 -11.91
C ARG A 38 -1.04 7.35 -11.29
N HIS A 39 -1.36 8.29 -10.40
CA HIS A 39 -0.33 9.00 -9.65
C HIS A 39 0.48 8.01 -8.82
N THR A 40 1.80 8.01 -9.01
CA THR A 40 2.75 7.08 -8.38
C THR A 40 2.61 7.10 -6.86
N ARG A 41 2.36 8.27 -6.28
CA ARG A 41 2.13 8.43 -4.84
C ARG A 41 0.90 7.69 -4.32
N ASN A 42 -0.15 7.58 -5.13
CA ASN A 42 -1.39 6.90 -4.77
C ASN A 42 -1.31 5.40 -5.10
N ALA A 43 -0.78 5.06 -6.27
CA ALA A 43 -0.56 3.68 -6.70
C ALA A 43 0.26 2.88 -5.67
N GLN A 44 1.31 3.49 -5.12
CA GLN A 44 2.17 2.83 -4.14
C GLN A 44 1.46 2.56 -2.82
N LEU A 45 0.79 3.56 -2.25
CA LEU A 45 0.03 3.37 -1.01
C LEU A 45 -1.09 2.34 -1.18
N ALA A 46 -1.89 2.47 -2.24
CA ALA A 46 -2.99 1.56 -2.52
C ALA A 46 -2.51 0.10 -2.67
N THR A 47 -1.42 -0.11 -3.41
CA THR A 47 -0.85 -1.45 -3.62
C THR A 47 -0.27 -2.03 -2.34
N PHE A 48 0.49 -1.24 -1.58
CA PHE A 48 1.13 -1.67 -0.35
C PHE A 48 0.10 -2.08 0.70
N VAL A 49 -0.90 -1.23 0.96
CA VAL A 49 -1.93 -1.49 1.98
C VAL A 49 -2.81 -2.67 1.56
N THR A 50 -3.26 -2.73 0.30
CA THR A 50 -4.06 -3.87 -0.18
C THR A 50 -3.31 -5.20 -0.05
N SER A 51 -1.98 -5.18 -0.25
CA SER A 51 -1.15 -6.39 -0.11
C SER A 51 -1.11 -6.89 1.33
N LEU A 52 -1.05 -5.98 2.30
CA LEU A 52 -1.03 -6.32 3.73
C LEU A 52 -2.42 -6.70 4.26
N VAL A 53 -3.49 -6.06 3.76
CA VAL A 53 -4.87 -6.50 4.02
C VAL A 53 -5.09 -7.94 3.53
N ALA A 54 -4.61 -8.26 2.33
CA ALA A 54 -4.74 -9.60 1.78
C ALA A 54 -3.91 -10.64 2.57
N LEU A 55 -2.73 -10.25 3.05
CA LEU A 55 -1.90 -11.10 3.90
C LEU A 55 -2.57 -11.36 5.26
N ASP A 56 -3.00 -10.30 5.96
CA ASP A 56 -3.67 -10.44 7.26
C ASP A 56 -4.93 -11.33 7.15
N ALA A 57 -5.72 -11.14 6.09
CA ALA A 57 -6.88 -11.99 5.84
C ALA A 57 -6.50 -13.46 5.59
N LEU A 58 -5.38 -13.72 4.90
CA LEU A 58 -4.85 -15.07 4.69
C LEU A 58 -4.36 -15.68 6.01
N GLU A 59 -3.64 -14.93 6.82
CA GLU A 59 -3.12 -15.38 8.12
C GLU A 59 -4.24 -15.72 9.11
N ARG A 60 -5.37 -14.99 9.07
CA ARG A 60 -6.58 -15.32 9.84
C ARG A 60 -7.18 -16.68 9.48
N THR A 61 -6.85 -17.25 8.31
CA THR A 61 -7.24 -18.63 7.95
C THR A 61 -6.31 -19.70 8.53
N GLY A 62 -5.25 -19.30 9.23
CA GLY A 62 -4.23 -20.18 9.80
C GLY A 62 -3.08 -20.51 8.85
N VAL A 63 -2.95 -19.80 7.73
CA VAL A 63 -1.83 -19.95 6.80
C VAL A 63 -0.67 -19.06 7.26
N GLU A 64 0.49 -19.66 7.50
CA GLU A 64 1.71 -18.96 7.90
C GLU A 64 2.76 -19.00 6.75
N PRO A 65 3.16 -17.86 6.17
CA PRO A 65 4.15 -17.83 5.11
C PRO A 65 5.55 -18.24 5.61
N ALA A 66 6.18 -19.21 4.95
CA ALA A 66 7.55 -19.62 5.28
C ALA A 66 8.63 -18.71 4.66
N VAL A 67 8.31 -18.05 3.55
CA VAL A 67 9.23 -17.19 2.79
C VAL A 67 8.45 -15.99 2.27
N LEU A 68 9.05 -14.80 2.41
CA LEU A 68 8.50 -13.54 1.96
C LEU A 68 9.47 -12.88 1.00
N ALA A 69 8.97 -12.38 -0.12
CA ALA A 69 9.73 -11.63 -1.10
C ALA A 69 8.80 -10.68 -1.83
N GLY A 70 9.36 -9.57 -2.33
CA GLY A 70 8.58 -8.64 -3.13
C GLY A 70 9.45 -7.87 -4.11
N HIS A 71 8.82 -7.47 -5.22
CA HIS A 71 9.49 -6.78 -6.31
C HIS A 71 9.26 -5.27 -6.21
N SER A 72 10.34 -4.49 -6.19
CA SER A 72 10.27 -3.02 -6.10
C SER A 72 9.47 -2.58 -4.86
N LEU A 73 8.30 -1.97 -5.02
CA LEU A 73 7.41 -1.63 -3.91
C LEU A 73 7.09 -2.84 -3.02
N GLY A 74 6.94 -4.04 -3.60
CA GLY A 74 6.59 -5.24 -2.86
C GLY A 74 7.64 -5.63 -1.81
N GLU A 75 8.90 -5.19 -1.97
CA GLU A 75 9.95 -5.44 -0.97
C GLU A 75 9.58 -4.81 0.39
N TYR A 76 8.93 -3.65 0.39
CA TYR A 76 8.44 -2.99 1.60
C TYR A 76 7.31 -3.79 2.25
N SER A 77 6.36 -4.30 1.46
CA SER A 77 5.31 -5.20 1.96
C SER A 77 5.91 -6.47 2.57
N ALA A 78 6.93 -7.06 1.93
CA ALA A 78 7.62 -8.25 2.44
C ALA A 78 8.38 -7.98 3.74
N LEU A 79 9.02 -6.80 3.88
CA LEU A 79 9.70 -6.41 5.11
C LEU A 79 8.73 -6.18 6.28
N VAL A 80 7.56 -5.60 6.02
CA VAL A 80 6.50 -5.44 7.03
C VAL A 80 5.89 -6.78 7.40
N ALA A 81 5.57 -7.62 6.42
CA ALA A 81 5.10 -8.99 6.64
C ALA A 81 6.09 -9.83 7.45
N ALA A 82 7.39 -9.61 7.28
CA ALA A 82 8.43 -10.31 8.03
C ALA A 82 8.64 -9.74 9.46
N GLY A 83 7.91 -8.70 9.85
CA GLY A 83 8.06 -8.02 11.14
C GLY A 83 9.37 -7.24 11.29
N VAL A 84 10.12 -7.03 10.19
CA VAL A 84 11.39 -6.29 10.20
C VAL A 84 11.13 -4.78 10.28
N VAL A 85 10.04 -4.33 9.65
CA VAL A 85 9.56 -2.95 9.66
C VAL A 85 8.16 -2.96 10.29
N ALA A 86 7.90 -2.07 11.25
CA ALA A 86 6.57 -1.91 11.82
C ALA A 86 5.58 -1.41 10.76
N PHE A 87 4.31 -1.78 10.88
CA PHE A 87 3.28 -1.42 9.89
C PHE A 87 3.22 0.09 9.61
N ASP A 88 3.04 0.91 10.66
CA ASP A 88 2.98 2.37 10.55
C ASP A 88 4.21 2.98 9.88
N ASP A 89 5.40 2.47 10.22
CA ASP A 89 6.66 2.94 9.66
C ASP A 89 6.77 2.55 8.18
N GLY A 90 6.28 1.35 7.82
CA GLY A 90 6.15 0.91 6.44
C GLY A 90 5.20 1.79 5.63
N VAL A 91 4.04 2.14 6.19
CA VAL A 91 3.07 3.06 5.57
C VAL A 91 3.72 4.43 5.32
N ARG A 92 4.36 5.02 6.35
CA ARG A 92 5.04 6.33 6.24
C ARG A 92 6.17 6.30 5.22
N LEU A 93 6.96 5.23 5.20
CA LEU A 93 8.06 5.04 4.27
C LEU A 93 7.57 4.92 2.82
N VAL A 94 6.50 4.15 2.59
CA VAL A 94 5.90 4.01 1.26
C VAL A 94 5.23 5.29 0.80
N ALA A 95 4.55 6.02 1.68
CA ALA A 95 4.02 7.35 1.37
C ALA A 95 5.13 8.30 0.91
N ALA A 96 6.19 8.42 1.69
CA ALA A 96 7.35 9.27 1.38
C ALA A 96 8.04 8.85 0.07
N ARG A 97 8.19 7.55 -0.17
CA ARG A 97 8.74 7.01 -1.43
C ARG A 97 7.85 7.38 -2.62
N GLY A 98 6.54 7.21 -2.48
CA GLY A 98 5.56 7.53 -3.49
C GLY A 98 5.59 9.00 -3.89
N ASP A 99 5.63 9.88 -2.89
CA ASP A 99 5.71 11.32 -3.10
C ASP A 99 7.04 11.71 -3.77
N ALA A 100 8.18 11.25 -3.24
CA ALA A 100 9.49 11.55 -3.83
C ALA A 100 9.63 11.07 -5.29
N MET A 101 9.04 9.91 -5.62
CA MET A 101 9.04 9.41 -7.01
C MET A 101 8.10 10.21 -7.92
N GLN A 102 6.94 10.62 -7.43
CA GLN A 102 6.04 11.47 -8.19
C GLN A 102 6.68 12.83 -8.47
N ASP A 103 7.28 13.46 -7.46
CA ASP A 103 7.94 14.75 -7.59
C ASP A 103 9.11 14.68 -8.60
N ALA A 104 9.91 13.61 -8.54
CA ALA A 104 10.97 13.38 -9.51
C ALA A 104 10.46 13.18 -10.94
N ALA A 105 9.29 12.54 -11.12
CA ALA A 105 8.66 12.35 -12.42
C ALA A 105 8.06 13.66 -12.96
N ASP A 106 7.49 14.49 -12.10
CA ASP A 106 6.94 15.80 -12.46
C ASP A 106 8.07 16.78 -12.84
N ASP A 107 9.20 16.74 -12.12
CA ASP A 107 10.40 17.55 -12.39
C ASP A 107 11.09 17.15 -13.71
N ARG A 108 11.07 15.86 -14.05
CA ARG A 108 11.69 15.31 -15.25
C ARG A 108 10.73 14.35 -15.94
N PRO A 109 9.76 14.88 -16.69
CA PRO A 109 8.81 14.05 -17.43
C PRO A 109 9.56 13.07 -18.32
N GLY A 110 9.34 11.78 -18.10
CA GLY A 110 9.86 10.74 -18.97
C GLY A 110 9.26 10.84 -20.38
N THR A 111 9.85 10.16 -21.35
CA THR A 111 9.34 10.14 -22.74
C THR A 111 8.12 9.23 -22.94
N MET A 112 7.65 8.56 -21.89
CA MET A 112 6.49 7.68 -21.97
C MET A 112 5.22 8.53 -21.81
N ALA A 113 4.63 8.85 -22.97
CA ALA A 113 3.32 9.45 -23.14
C ALA A 113 2.18 8.51 -22.73
#